data_AF-K2M7B8-F1
#
_entry.id   AF-K2M7B8-F1
#
_cell.length_a   1.000
_cell.length_b   1.000
_cell.length_c   1.000
_cell.angle_alpha   90.00
_cell.angle_beta   90.00
_cell.angle_gamma   90.00
#
_symmetry.space_group_name_H-M   'P 1'
#
loop_
_entity.id
_entity.type
_entity.pdbx_description
1 polymer ?
#
loop_
_entity_poly.entity_id
_entity_poly.type
_entity_poly.pdbx_seq_one_letter_code
_entity_poly.pdbx_strand_id
1 'polypeptide(L)'
;MINTFTSFHLINRDIARSMERVQSQPAVQRETAYYQANIGRVTSIDEFVNDDRLFRYAMKAHGLEDMAYAKAFMVKVLEEGISDPESFANKLTDKRYADFARTYNFAAGGANTTTYNPTQKGTVDKYVSLAIRNGVDPGSEALLKDINYYLQNISQVKSADHLLADDKLLTFAMVAHGFTDEVIDKRALKALLEGGVDDPKSPANQQSDKRFLALATTFNFERYGEDTTTHNATQAPAIDKYLRQTLEEDAGKQNEGVRLALYFQRKASSIRSYYEFLAEPALAKVVRTALGFPEALAQANIDKQVDLIKDRIDLEDFKDPEKLDEFLTRFTNMWELANPSGNQLSSIAALYSQPAEFGISTDVLFTIAQLKR
;
A
#
# COMPACT_ATOMS: atom_id res chain seq x y z
N MET A 1 -22.82 13.16 -16.22
CA MET A 1 -21.53 12.64 -15.73
C MET A 1 -21.52 12.80 -14.22
N ILE A 2 -21.01 11.81 -13.48
CA ILE A 2 -20.86 11.90 -12.04
C ILE A 2 -19.66 12.81 -11.76
N ASN A 3 -19.80 13.75 -10.83
CA ASN A 3 -18.72 14.69 -10.52
C ASN A 3 -17.54 14.02 -9.80
N THR A 4 -16.41 14.72 -9.73
CA THR A 4 -15.15 14.23 -9.14
C THR A 4 -15.35 13.74 -7.71
N PHE A 5 -15.98 14.56 -6.86
CA PHE A 5 -16.25 14.23 -5.45
C PHE A 5 -17.06 12.94 -5.30
N THR A 6 -18.20 12.85 -6.00
CA THR A 6 -19.09 11.68 -5.89
C THR A 6 -18.41 10.42 -6.41
N SER A 7 -17.66 10.52 -7.51
CA SER A 7 -16.94 9.38 -8.10
C SER A 7 -15.86 8.85 -7.14
N PHE A 8 -15.06 9.75 -6.55
CA PHE A 8 -14.05 9.37 -5.55
C PHE A 8 -14.70 8.70 -4.33
N HIS A 9 -15.73 9.31 -3.74
CA HIS A 9 -16.41 8.78 -2.56
C HIS A 9 -17.06 7.41 -2.80
N LEU A 10 -17.64 7.19 -3.97
CA LEU A 10 -18.21 5.88 -4.32
C LEU A 10 -17.15 4.77 -4.40
N ILE A 11 -15.93 5.09 -4.87
CA ILE A 11 -14.81 4.14 -4.90
C ILE A 11 -14.25 3.95 -3.50
N ASN A 12 -14.01 5.04 -2.77
CA ASN A 12 -13.38 5.03 -1.45
C ASN A 12 -14.21 4.25 -0.42
N ARG A 13 -15.53 4.48 -0.40
CA ARG A 13 -16.46 3.82 0.53
C ARG A 13 -16.45 2.29 0.42
N ASP A 14 -16.18 1.76 -0.76
CA ASP A 14 -16.13 0.31 -1.01
C ASP A 14 -14.94 -0.03 -1.92
N ILE A 15 -13.75 0.23 -1.39
CA ILE A 15 -12.49 -0.02 -2.09
C ILE A 15 -12.32 -1.50 -2.38
N ALA A 16 -12.74 -2.38 -1.46
CA ALA A 16 -12.64 -3.83 -1.61
C ALA A 16 -13.41 -4.32 -2.85
N ARG A 17 -14.67 -3.90 -3.01
CA ARG A 17 -15.45 -4.25 -4.21
C ARG A 17 -14.90 -3.60 -5.48
N SER A 18 -14.34 -2.40 -5.38
CA SER A 18 -13.69 -1.75 -6.51
C SER A 18 -12.45 -2.51 -6.98
N MET A 19 -11.65 -3.00 -6.03
CA MET A 19 -10.50 -3.86 -6.28
C MET A 19 -10.92 -5.22 -6.85
N GLU A 20 -11.99 -5.84 -6.34
CA GLU A 20 -12.53 -7.09 -6.87
C GLU A 20 -12.98 -6.94 -8.34
N ARG A 21 -13.65 -5.83 -8.67
CA ARG A 21 -14.01 -5.52 -10.07
C ARG A 21 -12.79 -5.43 -10.97
N VAL A 22 -11.73 -4.73 -10.53
CA VAL A 22 -10.46 -4.64 -11.28
C VAL A 22 -9.82 -6.02 -11.42
N GLN A 23 -9.75 -6.78 -10.34
CA GLN A 23 -9.22 -8.14 -10.34
C GLN A 23 -10.00 -9.08 -11.27
N SER A 24 -11.31 -8.86 -11.47
CA SER A 24 -12.14 -9.65 -12.38
C SER A 24 -11.92 -9.34 -13.87
N GLN A 25 -11.19 -8.27 -14.20
CA GLN A 25 -10.92 -7.91 -15.59
C GLN A 25 -10.01 -8.96 -16.26
N PRO A 26 -10.34 -9.46 -17.46
CA PRO A 26 -9.57 -10.54 -18.10
C PRO A 26 -8.09 -10.23 -18.31
N ALA A 27 -7.74 -8.98 -18.65
CA ALA A 27 -6.35 -8.58 -18.81
C ALA A 27 -5.61 -8.62 -17.46
N VAL A 28 -6.21 -8.08 -16.40
CA VAL A 28 -5.64 -8.06 -15.04
C VAL A 28 -5.43 -9.48 -14.51
N GLN A 29 -6.42 -10.36 -14.67
CA GLN A 29 -6.30 -11.77 -14.29
C GLN A 29 -5.14 -12.46 -15.00
N ARG A 30 -5.05 -12.28 -16.32
CA ARG A 30 -4.03 -12.93 -17.14
C ARG A 30 -2.62 -12.48 -16.77
N GLU A 31 -2.42 -11.19 -16.52
CA GLU A 31 -1.13 -10.66 -16.09
C GLU A 31 -0.79 -11.08 -14.64
N THR A 32 -1.76 -11.03 -13.74
CA THR A 32 -1.58 -11.41 -12.33
C THR A 32 -1.29 -12.90 -12.18
N ALA A 33 -2.01 -13.76 -12.90
CA ALA A 33 -1.76 -15.21 -12.91
C ALA A 33 -0.36 -15.54 -13.45
N TYR A 34 0.09 -14.83 -14.48
CA TYR A 34 1.45 -15.00 -14.99
C TYR A 34 2.50 -14.57 -13.95
N TYR A 35 2.30 -13.42 -13.31
CA TYR A 35 3.20 -12.94 -12.27
C TYR A 35 3.31 -13.93 -11.11
N GLN A 36 2.16 -14.37 -10.56
CA GLN A 36 2.11 -15.37 -9.48
C GLN A 36 2.81 -16.67 -9.83
N ALA A 37 2.61 -17.18 -11.05
CA ALA A 37 3.16 -18.47 -11.48
C ALA A 37 4.67 -18.44 -11.76
N ASN A 38 5.25 -17.28 -12.06
CA ASN A 38 6.63 -17.20 -12.56
C ASN A 38 7.59 -16.42 -11.67
N ILE A 39 7.14 -15.42 -10.91
CA ILE A 39 8.06 -14.56 -10.15
C ILE A 39 8.89 -15.36 -9.15
N GLY A 40 8.33 -16.38 -8.49
CA GLY A 40 9.06 -17.23 -7.55
C GLY A 40 10.13 -18.14 -8.19
N ARG A 41 10.26 -18.15 -9.52
CA ARG A 41 11.32 -18.86 -10.24
C ARG A 41 12.54 -17.98 -10.52
N VAL A 42 12.41 -16.67 -10.32
CA VAL A 42 13.42 -15.68 -10.67
C VAL A 42 14.46 -15.59 -9.56
N THR A 43 15.71 -15.88 -9.89
CA THR A 43 16.83 -15.94 -8.95
C THR A 43 17.88 -14.87 -9.18
N SER A 44 17.73 -14.04 -10.21
CA SER A 44 18.66 -12.96 -10.50
C SER A 44 17.97 -11.73 -11.07
N ILE A 45 18.67 -10.59 -11.00
CA ILE A 45 18.24 -9.32 -11.61
C ILE A 45 18.08 -9.49 -13.12
N ASP A 46 19.02 -10.20 -13.77
CA ASP A 46 18.97 -10.46 -15.21
C ASP A 46 17.75 -11.28 -15.60
N GLU A 47 17.44 -12.36 -14.88
CA GLU A 47 16.21 -13.14 -15.12
C GLU A 47 14.96 -12.27 -14.95
N PHE A 48 14.95 -11.42 -13.91
CA PHE A 48 13.81 -10.57 -13.61
C PHE A 48 13.55 -9.53 -14.71
N VAL A 49 14.59 -8.81 -15.13
CA VAL A 49 14.49 -7.68 -16.08
C VAL A 49 14.35 -8.16 -17.53
N ASN A 50 14.85 -9.37 -17.84
CA ASN A 50 14.71 -9.96 -19.17
C ASN A 50 13.35 -10.65 -19.39
N ASP A 51 12.65 -11.05 -18.33
CA ASP A 51 11.22 -11.40 -18.44
C ASP A 51 10.40 -10.10 -18.54
N ASP A 52 10.15 -9.65 -19.78
CA ASP A 52 9.41 -8.42 -20.07
C ASP A 52 8.06 -8.35 -19.38
N ARG A 53 7.41 -9.50 -19.19
CA ARG A 53 6.06 -9.57 -18.65
C ARG A 53 6.07 -9.42 -17.13
N LEU A 54 6.99 -10.11 -16.44
CA LEU A 54 7.22 -9.90 -15.00
C LEU A 54 7.69 -8.48 -14.71
N PHE A 55 8.66 -8.00 -15.48
CA PHE A 55 9.23 -6.68 -15.28
C PHE A 55 8.21 -5.56 -15.49
N ARG A 56 7.42 -5.60 -16.57
CA ARG A 56 6.34 -4.62 -16.80
C ARG A 56 5.26 -4.67 -15.72
N TYR A 57 4.88 -5.86 -15.26
CA TYR A 57 3.95 -6.02 -14.15
C TYR A 57 4.46 -5.31 -12.89
N ALA A 58 5.72 -5.57 -12.53
CA ALA A 58 6.39 -4.96 -11.39
C ALA A 58 6.51 -3.44 -11.53
N MET A 59 6.89 -2.95 -12.71
CA MET A 59 7.03 -1.51 -12.99
C MET A 59 5.67 -0.82 -12.85
N LYS A 60 4.61 -1.43 -13.41
CA LYS A 60 3.24 -0.94 -13.25
C LYS A 60 2.81 -0.90 -11.79
N ALA A 61 3.04 -1.97 -11.02
CA ALA A 61 2.73 -1.99 -9.59
C ALA A 61 3.34 -0.79 -8.83
N HIS A 62 4.54 -0.35 -9.22
CA HIS A 62 5.22 0.78 -8.60
C HIS A 62 4.92 2.13 -9.27
N GLY A 63 3.98 2.18 -10.21
CA GLY A 63 3.61 3.39 -10.96
C GLY A 63 4.72 3.87 -11.89
N LEU A 64 5.62 2.99 -12.32
CA LEU A 64 6.76 3.26 -13.20
C LEU A 64 6.54 2.71 -14.62
N GLU A 65 5.28 2.49 -15.03
CA GLU A 65 4.95 1.86 -16.33
C GLU A 65 5.60 2.60 -17.52
N ASP A 66 5.58 3.94 -17.51
CA ASP A 66 6.19 4.76 -18.56
C ASP A 66 7.72 4.61 -18.64
N MET A 67 8.35 4.15 -17.55
CA MET A 67 9.80 3.94 -17.46
C MET A 67 10.19 2.48 -17.65
N ALA A 68 9.26 1.60 -18.04
CA ALA A 68 9.52 0.18 -18.27
C ALA A 68 10.52 -0.09 -19.42
N TYR A 69 10.81 0.89 -20.28
CA TYR A 69 11.86 0.78 -21.29
C TYR A 69 13.28 0.92 -20.69
N ALA A 70 13.42 1.54 -19.52
CA ALA A 70 14.71 1.91 -18.92
C ALA A 70 15.34 0.74 -18.14
N LYS A 71 15.46 -0.43 -18.78
CA LYS A 71 15.94 -1.68 -18.14
C LYS A 71 17.31 -1.52 -17.47
N ALA A 72 18.29 -0.95 -18.15
CA ALA A 72 19.63 -0.74 -17.60
C ALA A 72 19.63 0.18 -16.37
N PHE A 73 18.77 1.19 -16.36
CA PHE A 73 18.59 2.05 -15.18
C PHE A 73 18.05 1.25 -14.00
N MET A 74 17.07 0.38 -14.25
CA MET A 74 16.47 -0.47 -13.22
C MET A 74 17.43 -1.58 -12.74
N VAL A 75 18.29 -2.11 -13.59
CA VAL A 75 19.37 -3.02 -13.18
C VAL A 75 20.24 -2.32 -12.13
N LYS A 76 20.70 -1.09 -12.39
CA LYS A 76 21.49 -0.31 -11.43
C LYS A 76 20.76 -0.05 -10.11
N VAL A 77 19.47 0.28 -10.18
CA VAL A 77 18.61 0.46 -9.00
C VAL A 77 18.55 -0.81 -8.14
N LEU A 78 18.46 -1.98 -8.77
CA LEU A 78 18.36 -3.28 -8.10
C LEU A 78 19.71 -3.80 -7.59
N GLU A 79 20.80 -3.56 -8.31
CA GLU A 79 22.16 -3.96 -7.95
C GLU A 79 22.66 -3.20 -6.72
N GLU A 80 22.48 -1.87 -6.68
CA GLU A 80 22.89 -1.08 -5.51
C GLU A 80 21.90 -1.22 -4.34
N GLY A 81 20.63 -1.52 -4.63
CA GLY A 81 19.59 -1.71 -3.61
C GLY A 81 19.32 -0.46 -2.78
N ILE A 82 18.86 -0.66 -1.54
CA ILE A 82 18.43 0.42 -0.63
C ILE A 82 19.16 0.43 0.73
N SER A 83 20.04 -0.52 0.99
CA SER A 83 20.68 -0.68 2.30
C SER A 83 21.70 0.43 2.59
N ASP A 84 22.42 0.87 1.57
CA ASP A 84 23.33 2.02 1.65
C ASP A 84 22.50 3.33 1.50
N PRO A 85 22.52 4.25 2.47
CA PRO A 85 21.89 5.57 2.33
C PRO A 85 22.33 6.34 1.07
N GLU A 86 23.54 6.07 0.60
CA GLU A 86 24.15 6.69 -0.58
C GLU A 86 23.93 5.88 -1.87
N SER A 87 23.10 4.83 -1.85
CA SER A 87 22.77 4.04 -3.04
C SER A 87 22.06 4.87 -4.10
N PHE A 88 22.19 4.45 -5.35
CA PHE A 88 21.60 5.10 -6.50
C PHE A 88 20.10 5.37 -6.30
N ALA A 89 19.34 4.37 -5.86
CA ALA A 89 17.90 4.50 -5.63
C ALA A 89 17.54 5.52 -4.54
N ASN A 90 18.32 5.58 -3.46
CA ASN A 90 18.08 6.49 -2.34
C ASN A 90 18.37 7.96 -2.70
N LYS A 91 19.35 8.18 -3.58
CA LYS A 91 19.74 9.50 -4.12
C LYS A 91 18.74 10.10 -5.11
N LEU A 92 17.87 9.28 -5.71
CA LEU A 92 16.89 9.79 -6.66
C LEU A 92 15.83 10.65 -5.95
N THR A 93 15.40 11.71 -6.64
CA THR A 93 14.28 12.55 -6.21
C THR A 93 12.99 11.73 -6.18
N ASP A 94 12.76 10.92 -7.22
CA ASP A 94 11.59 10.05 -7.32
C ASP A 94 11.77 8.81 -6.44
N LYS A 95 11.01 8.74 -5.35
CA LYS A 95 11.11 7.66 -4.36
C LYS A 95 10.48 6.34 -4.79
N ARG A 96 9.76 6.31 -5.92
CA ARG A 96 9.20 5.07 -6.48
C ARG A 96 10.30 4.06 -6.83
N TYR A 97 11.48 4.52 -7.23
CA TYR A 97 12.62 3.63 -7.51
C TYR A 97 13.17 2.95 -6.26
N ALA A 98 13.26 3.68 -5.13
CA ALA A 98 13.63 3.09 -3.86
C ALA A 98 12.56 2.12 -3.34
N ASP A 99 11.27 2.42 -3.55
CA ASP A 99 10.17 1.50 -3.22
C ASP A 99 10.21 0.22 -4.07
N PHE A 100 10.55 0.35 -5.35
CA PHE A 100 10.76 -0.79 -6.23
C PHE A 100 11.93 -1.67 -5.76
N ALA A 101 13.09 -1.07 -5.50
CA ALA A 101 14.27 -1.79 -5.00
C ALA A 101 14.03 -2.42 -3.61
N ARG A 102 13.20 -1.81 -2.77
CA ARG A 102 12.79 -2.38 -1.48
C ARG A 102 11.96 -3.65 -1.66
N THR A 103 11.06 -3.66 -2.65
CA THR A 103 10.21 -4.82 -2.93
C THR A 103 11.01 -5.95 -3.60
N TYR A 104 11.88 -5.61 -4.54
CA TYR A 104 12.72 -6.56 -5.28
C TYR A 104 14.19 -6.46 -4.83
N ASN A 105 14.46 -6.64 -3.53
CA ASN A 105 15.79 -6.41 -2.97
C ASN A 105 16.77 -7.57 -3.27
N PHE A 106 17.22 -7.68 -4.53
CA PHE A 106 18.22 -8.66 -4.97
C PHE A 106 19.59 -8.40 -4.36
N ALA A 107 19.95 -7.14 -4.09
CA ALA A 107 21.20 -6.78 -3.43
C ALA A 107 21.36 -7.43 -2.04
N ALA A 108 20.28 -7.51 -1.26
CA ALA A 108 20.30 -8.18 0.05
C ALA A 108 19.84 -9.65 0.00
N GLY A 109 18.84 -9.98 -0.82
CA GLY A 109 18.19 -11.29 -0.83
C GLY A 109 18.76 -12.28 -1.85
N GLY A 110 19.55 -11.83 -2.82
CA GLY A 110 20.12 -12.65 -3.90
C GLY A 110 19.07 -13.53 -4.58
N ALA A 111 19.40 -14.81 -4.78
CA ALA A 111 18.51 -15.79 -5.40
C ALA A 111 17.21 -16.06 -4.64
N ASN A 112 17.13 -15.66 -3.37
CA ASN A 112 15.94 -15.88 -2.55
C ASN A 112 14.96 -14.71 -2.59
N THR A 113 15.30 -13.57 -3.21
CA THR A 113 14.47 -12.36 -3.16
C THR A 113 13.02 -12.60 -3.57
N THR A 114 12.77 -13.45 -4.56
CA THR A 114 11.42 -13.70 -5.08
C THR A 114 10.70 -14.88 -4.43
N THR A 115 11.38 -15.62 -3.55
CA THR A 115 10.84 -16.76 -2.79
C THR A 115 10.90 -16.52 -1.28
N TYR A 116 11.41 -15.37 -0.85
CA TYR A 116 11.60 -15.03 0.53
C TYR A 116 10.26 -14.88 1.24
N ASN A 117 10.02 -15.79 2.17
CA ASN A 117 8.95 -15.69 3.14
C ASN A 117 9.59 -15.30 4.50
N PRO A 118 9.30 -14.09 5.02
CA PRO A 118 9.86 -13.62 6.28
C PRO A 118 9.55 -14.54 7.47
N THR A 119 8.33 -15.08 7.54
CA THR A 119 7.91 -15.96 8.63
C THR A 119 8.56 -17.33 8.55
N GLN A 120 8.81 -17.86 7.35
CA GLN A 120 9.44 -19.17 7.18
C GLN A 120 10.97 -18.99 7.15
N LYS A 121 11.52 -18.71 5.97
CA LYS A 121 12.96 -18.62 5.75
C LYS A 121 13.60 -17.53 6.60
N GLY A 122 12.97 -16.36 6.72
CA GLY A 122 13.51 -15.26 7.52
C GLY A 122 13.67 -15.60 9.00
N THR A 123 12.65 -16.22 9.60
CA THR A 123 12.72 -16.68 11.00
C THR A 123 13.76 -17.78 11.18
N VAL A 124 13.83 -18.76 10.27
CA VAL A 124 14.85 -19.82 10.32
C VAL A 124 16.26 -19.26 10.21
N ASP A 125 16.51 -18.36 9.25
CA ASP A 125 17.83 -17.75 9.04
C ASP A 125 18.28 -16.98 10.31
N LYS A 126 17.36 -16.25 10.96
CA LYS A 126 17.63 -15.56 12.24
C LYS A 126 17.90 -16.55 13.38
N TYR A 127 17.07 -17.60 13.51
CA TYR A 127 17.21 -18.63 14.53
C TYR A 127 18.57 -19.34 14.43
N VAL A 128 18.94 -19.80 13.23
CA VAL A 128 20.23 -20.44 12.94
C VAL A 128 21.38 -19.49 13.23
N SER A 129 21.28 -18.23 12.79
CA SER A 129 22.30 -17.22 13.06
C SER A 129 22.55 -17.00 14.56
N LEU A 130 21.48 -16.97 15.36
CA LEU A 130 21.59 -16.86 16.81
C LEU A 130 22.17 -18.12 17.44
N ALA A 131 21.72 -19.31 17.02
CA ALA A 131 22.24 -20.58 17.50
C ALA A 131 23.75 -20.71 17.28
N ILE A 132 24.22 -20.36 16.06
CA ILE A 132 25.65 -20.37 15.72
C ILE A 132 26.43 -19.37 16.58
N ARG A 133 25.90 -18.16 16.78
CA ARG A 133 26.53 -17.15 17.67
C ARG A 133 26.67 -17.65 19.10
N ASN A 134 25.74 -18.50 19.55
CA ASN A 134 25.76 -19.13 20.86
C ASN A 134 26.57 -20.44 20.90
N GLY A 135 27.31 -20.77 19.83
CA GLY A 135 28.20 -21.93 19.78
C GLY A 135 27.52 -23.26 19.45
N VAL A 136 26.26 -23.24 18.99
CA VAL A 136 25.55 -24.45 18.53
C VAL A 136 26.07 -24.85 17.15
N ASP A 137 26.39 -26.13 16.99
CA ASP A 137 26.78 -26.70 15.69
C ASP A 137 25.60 -26.63 14.69
N PRO A 138 25.79 -26.01 13.50
CA PRO A 138 24.79 -26.00 12.42
C PRO A 138 24.26 -27.40 12.05
N GLY A 139 25.07 -28.44 12.23
CA GLY A 139 24.72 -29.83 11.94
C GLY A 139 24.07 -30.59 13.10
N SER A 140 23.84 -29.93 14.26
CA SER A 140 23.31 -30.62 15.44
C SER A 140 21.88 -31.13 15.23
N GLU A 141 21.62 -32.35 15.69
CA GLU A 141 20.31 -33.01 15.54
C GLU A 141 19.18 -32.20 16.21
N ALA A 142 19.46 -31.57 17.36
CA ALA A 142 18.51 -30.72 18.07
C ALA A 142 18.09 -29.50 17.22
N LEU A 143 19.06 -28.77 16.66
CA LEU A 143 18.80 -27.62 15.80
C LEU A 143 17.99 -28.02 14.56
N LEU A 144 18.38 -29.11 13.89
CA LEU A 144 17.66 -29.61 12.72
C LEU A 144 16.23 -30.05 13.06
N LYS A 145 16.01 -30.65 14.23
CA LYS A 145 14.67 -31.04 14.70
C LYS A 145 13.77 -29.83 14.92
N ASP A 146 14.30 -28.77 15.53
CA ASP A 146 13.53 -27.55 15.78
C ASP A 146 13.19 -26.83 14.46
N ILE A 147 14.15 -26.73 13.53
CA ILE A 147 13.93 -26.16 12.19
C ILE A 147 12.85 -26.97 11.43
N ASN A 148 12.95 -28.30 11.44
CA ASN A 148 12.00 -29.17 10.75
C ASN A 148 10.59 -29.06 11.35
N TYR A 149 10.46 -29.03 12.69
CA TYR A 149 9.18 -28.81 13.34
C TYR A 149 8.60 -27.45 12.93
N TYR A 150 9.41 -26.40 12.95
CA TYR A 150 8.96 -25.06 12.60
C TYR A 150 8.44 -25.00 11.16
N LEU A 151 9.23 -25.43 10.18
CA LEU A 151 8.87 -25.36 8.76
C LEU A 151 7.67 -26.22 8.39
N GLN A 152 7.45 -27.35 9.05
CA GLN A 152 6.29 -28.23 8.79
C GLN A 152 4.96 -27.67 9.30
N ASN A 153 5.00 -26.86 10.35
CA ASN A 153 3.79 -26.42 11.06
C ASN A 153 3.49 -24.93 10.85
N ILE A 154 4.48 -24.08 10.61
CA ILE A 154 4.27 -22.63 10.55
C ILE A 154 3.31 -22.21 9.43
N SER A 155 3.32 -22.88 8.27
CA SER A 155 2.43 -22.55 7.15
C SER A 155 0.95 -22.81 7.42
N GLN A 156 0.61 -23.49 8.53
CA GLN A 156 -0.76 -23.77 8.95
C GLN A 156 -1.30 -22.71 9.93
N VAL A 157 -0.43 -21.82 10.41
CA VAL A 157 -0.79 -20.75 11.35
C VAL A 157 -1.43 -19.60 10.59
N LYS A 158 -2.69 -19.30 10.93
CA LYS A 158 -3.54 -18.32 10.25
C LYS A 158 -3.87 -17.09 11.09
N SER A 159 -3.45 -17.05 12.34
CA SER A 159 -3.74 -15.94 13.25
C SER A 159 -2.72 -15.88 14.38
N ALA A 160 -2.69 -14.74 15.08
CA ALA A 160 -1.90 -14.58 16.30
C ALA A 160 -2.30 -15.62 17.36
N ASP A 161 -3.59 -15.94 17.49
CA ASP A 161 -4.08 -17.00 18.38
C ASP A 161 -3.50 -18.37 18.03
N HIS A 162 -3.47 -18.74 16.75
CA HIS A 162 -2.87 -20.00 16.31
C HIS A 162 -1.36 -20.05 16.64
N LEU A 163 -0.64 -18.95 16.45
CA LEU A 163 0.79 -18.89 16.77
C LEU A 163 1.04 -19.02 18.28
N LEU A 164 0.23 -18.35 19.10
CA LEU A 164 0.35 -18.35 20.58
C LEU A 164 -0.07 -19.67 21.24
N ALA A 165 -0.89 -20.47 20.54
CA ALA A 165 -1.35 -21.77 20.97
C ALA A 165 -0.31 -22.89 20.80
N ASP A 166 0.62 -22.76 19.85
CA ASP A 166 1.74 -23.68 19.68
C ASP A 166 3.01 -23.12 20.35
N ASP A 167 3.28 -23.59 21.57
CA ASP A 167 4.43 -23.12 22.36
C ASP A 167 5.77 -23.33 21.66
N LYS A 168 5.91 -24.35 20.80
CA LYS A 168 7.16 -24.61 20.07
C LYS A 168 7.35 -23.62 18.94
N LEU A 169 6.31 -23.36 18.14
CA LEU A 169 6.36 -22.35 17.09
C LEU A 169 6.59 -20.96 17.67
N LEU A 170 5.90 -20.64 18.76
CA LEU A 170 6.08 -19.39 19.49
C LEU A 170 7.51 -19.25 19.98
N THR A 171 8.02 -20.25 20.72
CA THR A 171 9.40 -20.21 21.26
C THR A 171 10.43 -20.05 20.14
N PHE A 172 10.29 -20.79 19.05
CA PHE A 172 11.19 -20.68 17.89
C PHE A 172 11.18 -19.27 17.31
N ALA A 173 10.00 -18.69 17.09
CA ALA A 173 9.85 -17.33 16.58
C ALA A 173 10.42 -16.28 17.54
N MET A 174 10.22 -16.45 18.85
CA MET A 174 10.73 -15.56 19.89
C MET A 174 12.27 -15.60 19.95
N VAL A 175 12.85 -16.80 19.97
CA VAL A 175 14.32 -16.98 19.95
C VAL A 175 14.92 -16.40 18.68
N ALA A 176 14.30 -16.62 17.52
CA ALA A 176 14.73 -15.99 16.26
C ALA A 176 14.78 -14.45 16.34
N HIS A 177 13.96 -13.83 17.20
CA HIS A 177 13.95 -12.38 17.41
C HIS A 177 14.76 -11.93 18.64
N GLY A 178 15.53 -12.86 19.22
CA GLY A 178 16.46 -12.60 20.31
C GLY A 178 15.84 -12.62 21.70
N PHE A 179 14.67 -13.22 21.87
CA PHE A 179 14.08 -13.49 23.18
C PHE A 179 14.45 -14.91 23.60
N THR A 180 15.35 -15.08 24.57
CA THR A 180 15.89 -16.39 24.96
C THR A 180 15.41 -16.86 26.32
N ASP A 181 15.26 -15.94 27.27
CA ASP A 181 14.97 -16.27 28.68
C ASP A 181 13.85 -15.40 29.26
N GLU A 182 13.24 -14.53 28.44
CA GLU A 182 12.20 -13.61 28.86
C GLU A 182 10.82 -14.29 28.87
N VAL A 183 10.15 -14.22 30.03
CA VAL A 183 8.73 -14.56 30.11
C VAL A 183 7.92 -13.36 29.62
N ILE A 184 7.25 -13.54 28.49
CA ILE A 184 6.46 -12.49 27.85
C ILE A 184 4.98 -12.80 28.02
N ASP A 185 4.21 -11.79 28.43
CA ASP A 185 2.77 -11.92 28.59
C ASP A 185 2.10 -12.20 27.24
N LYS A 186 1.43 -13.36 27.13
CA LYS A 186 0.80 -13.80 25.87
C LYS A 186 -0.31 -12.86 25.41
N ARG A 187 -1.00 -12.16 26.33
CA ARG A 187 -2.04 -11.19 25.95
C ARG A 187 -1.42 -9.93 25.33
N ALA A 188 -0.34 -9.41 25.91
CA ALA A 188 0.41 -8.30 25.33
C ALA A 188 1.01 -8.68 23.97
N LEU A 189 1.55 -9.90 23.86
CA LEU A 189 2.09 -10.41 22.61
C LEU A 189 1.02 -10.56 21.52
N LYS A 190 -0.17 -11.04 21.89
CA LYS A 190 -1.33 -11.08 20.98
C LYS A 190 -1.66 -9.70 20.43
N ALA A 191 -1.86 -8.72 21.31
CA ALA A 191 -2.21 -7.36 20.92
C ALA A 191 -1.14 -6.72 20.01
N LEU A 192 0.14 -7.06 20.24
CA LEU A 192 1.25 -6.61 19.42
C LEU A 192 1.23 -7.21 18.01
N LEU A 193 0.94 -8.51 17.87
CA LEU A 193 0.89 -9.19 16.59
C LEU A 193 -0.37 -8.84 15.77
N GLU A 194 -1.50 -8.63 16.45
CA GLU A 194 -2.77 -8.22 15.83
C GLU A 194 -2.85 -6.72 15.53
N GLY A 195 -2.08 -5.89 16.25
CA GLY A 195 -2.01 -4.45 15.99
C GLY A 195 -1.05 -4.08 14.86
N GLY A 196 -0.19 -5.01 14.43
CA GLY A 196 0.73 -4.81 13.32
C GLY A 196 1.73 -3.67 13.52
N VAL A 197 2.30 -3.20 12.41
CA VAL A 197 3.33 -2.14 12.40
C VAL A 197 2.96 -0.93 11.54
N ASP A 198 1.80 -0.97 10.87
CA ASP A 198 1.40 0.07 9.92
C ASP A 198 0.87 1.33 10.64
N ASP A 199 0.16 1.19 11.78
CA ASP A 199 -0.24 2.32 12.63
C ASP A 199 0.93 2.78 13.51
N PRO A 200 1.38 4.06 13.46
CA PRO A 200 2.40 4.60 14.35
C PRO A 200 2.07 4.49 15.84
N LYS A 201 0.78 4.38 16.20
CA LYS A 201 0.31 4.16 17.56
C LYS A 201 0.09 2.67 17.87
N SER A 202 0.44 1.75 16.98
CA SER A 202 0.30 0.32 17.25
C SER A 202 1.13 -0.10 18.47
N PRO A 203 0.73 -1.17 19.19
CA PRO A 203 1.48 -1.63 20.36
C PRO A 203 2.94 -1.95 20.04
N ALA A 204 3.23 -2.42 18.81
CA ALA A 204 4.59 -2.70 18.34
C ALA A 204 5.44 -1.43 18.18
N ASN A 205 4.87 -0.36 17.62
CA ASN A 205 5.55 0.93 17.43
C ASN A 205 5.74 1.71 18.74
N GLN A 206 4.93 1.41 19.77
CA GLN A 206 5.06 2.02 21.10
C GLN A 206 6.11 1.32 21.99
N GLN A 207 6.60 0.13 21.63
CA GLN A 207 7.62 -0.56 22.44
C GLN A 207 8.97 0.13 22.35
N SER A 208 9.64 0.24 23.51
CA SER A 208 11.04 0.72 23.55
C SER A 208 12.02 -0.33 23.02
N ASP A 209 11.72 -1.62 23.23
CA ASP A 209 12.55 -2.72 22.73
C ASP A 209 12.20 -3.04 21.27
N LYS A 210 13.15 -2.78 20.38
CA LYS A 210 13.01 -2.96 18.92
C LYS A 210 12.80 -4.42 18.51
N ARG A 211 13.11 -5.41 19.37
CA ARG A 211 12.86 -6.82 19.08
C ARG A 211 11.37 -7.11 18.88
N PHE A 212 10.51 -6.41 19.62
CA PHE A 212 9.06 -6.47 19.47
C PHE A 212 8.59 -5.95 18.12
N LEU A 213 9.14 -4.82 17.67
CA LEU A 213 8.86 -4.28 16.34
C LEU A 213 9.31 -5.25 15.24
N ALA A 214 10.49 -5.85 15.38
CA ALA A 214 11.00 -6.83 14.41
C ALA A 214 10.13 -8.10 14.33
N LEU A 215 9.61 -8.54 15.48
CA LEU A 215 8.69 -9.67 15.56
C LEU A 215 7.35 -9.34 14.91
N ALA A 216 6.73 -8.21 15.27
CA ALA A 216 5.48 -7.73 14.67
C ALA A 216 5.60 -7.52 13.16
N THR A 217 6.75 -7.05 12.68
CA THR A 217 7.02 -6.88 11.25
C THR A 217 7.07 -8.24 10.54
N THR A 218 7.64 -9.26 11.19
CA THR A 218 7.75 -10.61 10.60
C THR A 218 6.39 -11.31 10.58
N PHE A 219 5.64 -11.21 11.68
CA PHE A 219 4.32 -11.85 11.86
C PHE A 219 3.19 -10.82 11.89
N ASN A 220 3.09 -10.01 10.83
CA ASN A 220 2.10 -8.94 10.75
C ASN A 220 0.72 -9.46 10.34
N PHE A 221 -0.04 -9.99 11.31
CA PHE A 221 -1.39 -10.52 11.08
C PHE A 221 -2.43 -9.44 10.79
N GLU A 222 -2.19 -8.20 11.21
CA GLU A 222 -3.01 -7.04 10.83
C GLU A 222 -3.01 -6.85 9.32
N ARG A 223 -1.83 -6.86 8.71
CA ARG A 223 -1.66 -6.59 7.29
C ARG A 223 -1.97 -7.77 6.39
N TYR A 224 -1.59 -8.98 6.79
CA TYR A 224 -1.63 -10.16 5.93
C TYR A 224 -2.68 -11.20 6.34
N GLY A 225 -3.33 -11.06 7.50
CA GLY A 225 -4.36 -11.98 7.96
C GLY A 225 -3.93 -13.44 7.94
N GLU A 226 -4.77 -14.32 7.39
CA GLU A 226 -4.48 -15.76 7.29
C GLU A 226 -3.23 -16.09 6.45
N ASP A 227 -2.85 -15.20 5.54
CA ASP A 227 -1.71 -15.42 4.64
C ASP A 227 -0.38 -15.02 5.30
N THR A 228 -0.37 -14.49 6.52
CA THR A 228 0.86 -14.02 7.20
C THR A 228 2.00 -15.03 7.14
N THR A 229 1.72 -16.33 7.29
CA THR A 229 2.76 -17.36 7.33
C THR A 229 3.10 -17.98 5.97
N THR A 230 2.30 -17.69 4.95
CA THR A 230 2.48 -18.18 3.57
C THR A 230 2.85 -17.04 2.62
N HIS A 231 2.77 -15.79 3.07
CA HIS A 231 3.01 -14.63 2.23
C HIS A 231 4.45 -14.61 1.73
N ASN A 232 4.56 -14.34 0.44
CA ASN A 232 5.82 -14.05 -0.20
C ASN A 232 6.01 -12.54 -0.24
N ALA A 233 7.12 -12.06 0.32
CA ALA A 233 7.40 -10.64 0.50
C ALA A 233 7.36 -9.84 -0.80
N THR A 234 7.57 -10.50 -1.93
CA THR A 234 7.64 -9.90 -3.26
C THR A 234 6.35 -10.09 -4.06
N GLN A 235 5.55 -11.13 -3.76
CA GLN A 235 4.34 -11.44 -4.53
C GLN A 235 3.14 -10.59 -4.11
N ALA A 236 2.69 -10.73 -2.86
CA ALA A 236 1.43 -10.13 -2.42
C ALA A 236 1.45 -8.59 -2.51
N PRO A 237 2.51 -7.89 -2.06
CA PRO A 237 2.56 -6.43 -2.18
C PRO A 237 2.56 -5.95 -3.63
N ALA A 238 3.25 -6.64 -4.55
CA ALA A 238 3.27 -6.26 -5.95
C ALA A 238 1.89 -6.42 -6.61
N ILE A 239 1.15 -7.48 -6.26
CA ILE A 239 -0.20 -7.73 -6.78
C ILE A 239 -1.18 -6.67 -6.27
N ASP A 240 -1.20 -6.38 -4.96
CA ASP A 240 -2.06 -5.33 -4.40
C ASP A 240 -1.75 -3.98 -5.04
N LYS A 241 -0.46 -3.62 -5.12
CA LYS A 241 0.00 -2.39 -5.77
C LYS A 241 -0.43 -2.33 -7.25
N TYR A 242 -0.33 -3.44 -7.99
CA TYR A 242 -0.77 -3.54 -9.39
C TYR A 242 -2.28 -3.32 -9.55
N LEU A 243 -3.07 -3.97 -8.70
CA LEU A 243 -4.53 -3.82 -8.70
C LEU A 243 -4.94 -2.39 -8.35
N ARG A 244 -4.32 -1.79 -7.33
CA ARG A 244 -4.57 -0.38 -6.94
C ARG A 244 -4.18 0.58 -8.05
N GLN A 245 -3.01 0.39 -8.65
CA GLN A 245 -2.56 1.20 -9.78
C GLN A 245 -3.55 1.10 -10.95
N THR A 246 -4.03 -0.10 -11.27
CA THR A 246 -5.00 -0.30 -12.36
C THR A 246 -6.33 0.37 -12.04
N LEU A 247 -6.81 0.30 -10.78
CA LEU A 247 -8.00 1.01 -10.33
C LEU A 247 -7.87 2.52 -10.51
N GLU A 248 -6.74 3.08 -10.08
CA GLU A 248 -6.43 4.51 -10.19
C GLU A 248 -6.41 4.96 -11.66
N GLU A 249 -5.78 4.19 -12.54
CA GLU A 249 -5.74 4.47 -13.98
C GLU A 249 -7.11 4.37 -14.65
N ASP A 250 -7.89 3.33 -14.33
CA ASP A 250 -9.24 3.16 -14.86
C ASP A 250 -10.17 4.29 -14.42
N ALA A 251 -10.05 4.75 -13.17
CA ALA A 251 -10.75 5.94 -12.69
C ALA A 251 -10.28 7.20 -13.42
N GLY A 252 -8.96 7.34 -13.64
CA GLY A 252 -8.35 8.47 -14.35
C GLY A 252 -8.80 8.63 -15.80
N LYS A 253 -9.06 7.51 -16.50
CA LYS A 253 -9.64 7.54 -17.87
C LYS A 253 -10.99 8.27 -17.92
N GLN A 254 -11.75 8.25 -16.83
CA GLN A 254 -13.03 8.94 -16.73
C GLN A 254 -12.87 10.32 -16.09
N ASN A 255 -12.05 10.42 -15.04
CA ASN A 255 -11.83 11.65 -14.29
C ASN A 255 -10.44 11.66 -13.64
N GLU A 256 -9.56 12.51 -14.17
CA GLU A 256 -8.19 12.68 -13.68
C GLU A 256 -8.13 13.10 -12.20
N GLY A 257 -9.09 13.90 -11.73
CA GLY A 257 -9.18 14.30 -10.32
C GLY A 257 -9.42 13.11 -9.41
N VAL A 258 -10.21 12.12 -9.85
CA VAL A 258 -10.45 10.89 -9.07
C VAL A 258 -9.16 10.08 -8.97
N ARG A 259 -8.39 9.93 -10.06
CA ARG A 259 -7.09 9.26 -10.04
C ARG A 259 -6.14 9.92 -9.04
N LEU A 260 -6.02 11.24 -9.10
CA LEU A 260 -5.14 12.00 -8.21
C LEU A 260 -5.57 11.86 -6.74
N ALA A 261 -6.87 11.85 -6.45
CA ALA A 261 -7.38 11.66 -5.11
C ALA A 261 -7.06 10.26 -4.56
N LEU A 262 -7.31 9.21 -5.34
CA LEU A 262 -7.00 7.82 -4.96
C LEU A 262 -5.49 7.61 -4.79
N TYR A 263 -4.68 8.17 -5.69
CA TYR A 263 -3.23 8.12 -5.60
C TYR A 263 -2.72 8.79 -4.32
N PHE A 264 -3.22 9.99 -4.03
CA PHE A 264 -2.87 10.71 -2.81
C PHE A 264 -3.28 9.92 -1.57
N GLN A 265 -4.51 9.39 -1.53
CA GLN A 265 -4.99 8.56 -0.43
C GLN A 265 -4.06 7.37 -0.15
N ARG A 266 -3.61 6.68 -1.20
CA ARG A 266 -2.69 5.54 -1.07
C ARG A 266 -1.33 5.93 -0.51
N LYS A 267 -0.82 7.12 -0.83
CA LYS A 267 0.54 7.55 -0.48
C LYS A 267 0.61 8.36 0.80
N ALA A 268 -0.47 9.04 1.19
CA ALA A 268 -0.51 10.05 2.24
C ALA A 268 0.13 9.61 3.57
N SER A 269 -0.15 8.39 4.03
CA SER A 269 0.36 7.87 5.30
C SER A 269 1.85 7.53 5.30
N SER A 270 2.45 7.36 4.13
CA SER A 270 3.87 7.00 4.00
C SER A 270 4.81 8.21 3.97
N ILE A 271 4.25 9.41 3.80
CA ILE A 271 5.02 10.64 3.63
C ILE A 271 5.47 11.18 4.98
N ARG A 272 6.76 11.53 5.08
CA ARG A 272 7.40 11.99 6.32
C ARG A 272 7.88 13.43 6.27
N SER A 273 7.84 14.05 5.09
CA SER A 273 8.37 15.40 4.87
C SER A 273 7.58 16.17 3.81
N TYR A 274 7.46 17.48 4.00
CA TYR A 274 6.86 18.39 3.00
C TYR A 274 7.60 18.34 1.65
N TYR A 275 8.90 18.06 1.67
CA TYR A 275 9.68 17.93 0.44
C TYR A 275 9.30 16.67 -0.36
N GLU A 276 8.89 15.59 0.31
CA GLU A 276 8.42 14.37 -0.36
C GLU A 276 7.08 14.62 -1.07
N PHE A 277 6.17 15.42 -0.48
CA PHE A 277 4.95 15.87 -1.17
C PHE A 277 5.25 16.61 -2.47
N LEU A 278 6.28 17.46 -2.45
CA LEU A 278 6.64 18.29 -3.60
C LEU A 278 7.51 17.54 -4.63
N ALA A 279 8.18 16.46 -4.20
CA ALA A 279 9.00 15.63 -5.08
C ALA A 279 8.16 14.84 -6.09
N GLU A 280 6.93 14.46 -5.73
CA GLU A 280 6.01 13.76 -6.63
C GLU A 280 5.01 14.72 -7.28
N PRO A 281 4.99 14.86 -8.62
CA PRO A 281 4.12 15.82 -9.31
C PRO A 281 2.63 15.64 -9.02
N ALA A 282 2.16 14.40 -8.91
CA ALA A 282 0.76 14.08 -8.60
C ALA A 282 0.37 14.57 -7.19
N LEU A 283 1.19 14.28 -6.18
CA LEU A 283 0.96 14.73 -4.80
C LEU A 283 1.00 16.25 -4.69
N ALA A 284 2.01 16.88 -5.30
CA ALA A 284 2.14 18.33 -5.33
C ALA A 284 0.92 19.01 -5.99
N LYS A 285 0.39 18.43 -7.08
CA LYS A 285 -0.80 18.94 -7.77
C LYS A 285 -2.04 18.87 -6.88
N VAL A 286 -2.24 17.76 -6.16
CA VAL A 286 -3.34 17.59 -5.19
C VAL A 286 -3.26 18.66 -4.10
N VAL A 287 -2.10 18.80 -3.46
CA VAL A 287 -1.91 19.76 -2.36
C VAL A 287 -2.16 21.19 -2.81
N ARG A 288 -1.55 21.62 -3.92
CA ARG A 288 -1.74 22.99 -4.45
C ARG A 288 -3.20 23.24 -4.80
N THR A 289 -3.87 22.28 -5.42
CA THR A 289 -5.29 22.41 -5.81
C THR A 289 -6.20 22.49 -4.59
N ALA A 290 -6.00 21.61 -3.60
CA ALA A 290 -6.78 21.60 -2.36
C ALA A 290 -6.63 22.92 -1.60
N LEU A 291 -5.42 23.47 -1.53
CA LEU A 291 -5.14 24.74 -0.86
C LEU A 291 -5.57 25.97 -1.67
N GLY A 292 -5.99 25.79 -2.93
CA GLY A 292 -6.38 26.87 -3.82
C GLY A 292 -5.18 27.70 -4.31
N PHE A 293 -3.99 27.13 -4.34
CA PHE A 293 -2.80 27.79 -4.83
C PHE A 293 -2.77 27.83 -6.37
N PRO A 294 -2.30 28.94 -6.97
CA PRO A 294 -2.19 29.06 -8.41
C PRO A 294 -1.09 28.13 -8.96
N GLU A 295 -1.25 27.66 -10.20
CA GLU A 295 -0.30 26.75 -10.83
C GLU A 295 1.10 27.35 -10.99
N ALA A 296 1.20 28.68 -11.14
CA ALA A 296 2.46 29.40 -11.19
C ALA A 296 3.33 29.21 -9.92
N LEU A 297 2.70 28.87 -8.77
CA LEU A 297 3.44 28.57 -7.54
C LEU A 297 4.37 27.36 -7.70
N ALA A 298 4.08 26.45 -8.64
CA ALA A 298 4.94 25.30 -8.92
C ALA A 298 6.37 25.69 -9.34
N GLN A 299 6.53 26.88 -9.94
CA GLN A 299 7.82 27.42 -10.39
C GLN A 299 8.56 28.22 -9.29
N ALA A 300 7.91 28.47 -8.15
CA ALA A 300 8.54 29.17 -7.05
C ALA A 300 9.59 28.28 -6.37
N ASN A 301 10.51 28.91 -5.64
CA ASN A 301 11.49 28.20 -4.82
C ASN A 301 10.78 27.21 -3.87
N ILE A 302 11.32 25.99 -3.80
CA ILE A 302 10.69 24.87 -3.09
C ILE A 302 10.52 25.15 -1.59
N ASP A 303 11.47 25.83 -0.94
CA ASP A 303 11.38 26.16 0.48
C ASP A 303 10.23 27.12 0.75
N LYS A 304 9.99 28.08 -0.15
CA LYS A 304 8.82 28.97 -0.05
C LYS A 304 7.50 28.23 -0.26
N GLN A 305 7.48 27.24 -1.14
CA GLN A 305 6.28 26.38 -1.28
C GLN A 305 6.03 25.61 0.00
N VAL A 306 7.08 25.06 0.62
CA VAL A 306 6.99 24.33 1.89
C VAL A 306 6.46 25.23 3.01
N ASP A 307 6.97 26.45 3.15
CA ASP A 307 6.50 27.39 4.19
C ASP A 307 5.00 27.70 4.04
N LEU A 308 4.54 27.98 2.81
CA LEU A 308 3.12 28.23 2.55
C LEU A 308 2.22 27.01 2.82
N ILE A 309 2.75 25.80 2.62
CA ILE A 309 2.01 24.55 2.89
C ILE A 309 1.98 24.27 4.39
N LYS A 310 3.09 24.44 5.10
CA LYS A 310 3.20 24.26 6.56
C LYS A 310 2.19 25.10 7.33
N ASP A 311 1.94 26.33 6.88
CA ASP A 311 0.96 27.22 7.49
C ASP A 311 -0.50 26.70 7.41
N ARG A 312 -0.77 25.70 6.56
CA ARG A 312 -2.13 25.21 6.27
C ARG A 312 -2.33 23.71 6.45
N ILE A 313 -1.25 22.92 6.52
CA ILE A 313 -1.28 21.47 6.55
C ILE A 313 -0.29 20.97 7.59
N ASP A 314 -0.79 20.20 8.57
CA ASP A 314 0.02 19.33 9.40
C ASP A 314 0.14 17.96 8.72
N LEU A 315 1.35 17.42 8.59
CA LEU A 315 1.55 16.09 7.99
C LEU A 315 0.97 14.97 8.84
N GLU A 316 0.88 15.18 10.15
CA GLU A 316 0.31 14.19 11.06
C GLU A 316 -1.20 14.01 10.83
N ASP A 317 -1.88 15.01 10.28
CA ASP A 317 -3.30 14.93 9.93
C ASP A 317 -3.56 13.87 8.85
N PHE A 318 -2.60 13.60 7.97
CA PHE A 318 -2.77 12.60 6.91
C PHE A 318 -2.65 11.15 7.38
N LYS A 319 -2.26 10.93 8.64
CA LYS A 319 -2.32 9.61 9.28
C LYS A 319 -3.71 9.33 9.85
N ASP A 320 -4.54 10.35 10.02
CA ASP A 320 -5.93 10.24 10.45
C ASP A 320 -6.83 10.05 9.21
N PRO A 321 -7.53 8.91 9.08
CA PRO A 321 -8.39 8.65 7.94
C PRO A 321 -9.50 9.69 7.74
N GLU A 322 -10.05 10.27 8.82
CA GLU A 322 -11.13 11.25 8.73
C GLU A 322 -10.62 12.59 8.20
N LYS A 323 -9.47 13.05 8.72
CA LYS A 323 -8.85 14.29 8.24
C LYS A 323 -8.33 14.17 6.82
N LEU A 324 -7.82 12.99 6.45
CA LEU A 324 -7.44 12.70 5.07
C LEU A 324 -8.66 12.75 4.14
N ASP A 325 -9.81 12.19 4.56
CA ASP A 325 -11.05 12.25 3.78
C ASP A 325 -11.58 13.69 3.65
N GLU A 326 -11.52 14.50 4.71
CA GLU A 326 -11.87 15.92 4.66
C GLU A 326 -10.98 16.68 3.67
N PHE A 327 -9.67 16.43 3.71
CA PHE A 327 -8.71 17.03 2.79
C PHE A 327 -8.99 16.64 1.33
N LEU A 328 -9.26 15.36 1.07
CA LEU A 328 -9.57 14.86 -0.28
C LEU A 328 -10.95 15.33 -0.76
N THR A 329 -11.90 15.52 0.14
CA THR A 329 -13.18 16.17 -0.14
C THR A 329 -12.97 17.60 -0.60
N ARG A 330 -12.12 18.38 0.08
CA ARG A 330 -11.74 19.72 -0.35
C ARG A 330 -11.04 19.69 -1.71
N PHE A 331 -10.08 18.79 -1.91
CA PHE A 331 -9.39 18.63 -3.19
C PHE A 331 -10.35 18.34 -4.34
N THR A 332 -11.20 17.32 -4.22
CA THR A 332 -12.10 16.88 -5.30
C THR A 332 -13.12 17.95 -5.69
N ASN A 333 -13.58 18.75 -4.72
CA ASN A 333 -14.42 19.91 -4.99
C ASN A 333 -13.67 21.04 -5.71
N MET A 334 -12.46 21.38 -5.25
CA MET A 334 -11.62 22.40 -5.91
C MET A 334 -11.21 21.98 -7.32
N TRP A 335 -10.94 20.68 -7.51
CA TRP A 335 -10.64 20.11 -8.82
C TRP A 335 -11.84 20.23 -9.76
N GLU A 336 -13.05 19.87 -9.32
CA GLU A 336 -14.28 19.96 -10.12
C GLU A 336 -14.58 21.40 -10.57
N LEU A 337 -14.31 22.39 -9.71
CA LEU A 337 -14.48 23.81 -10.07
C LEU A 337 -13.53 24.23 -11.19
N ALA A 338 -12.29 23.76 -11.16
CA ALA A 338 -11.27 24.06 -12.17
C ALA A 338 -11.37 23.18 -13.42
N ASN A 339 -11.91 21.96 -13.30
CA ASN A 339 -12.02 20.94 -14.34
C ASN A 339 -13.42 20.32 -14.33
N PRO A 340 -14.43 21.02 -14.87
CA PRO A 340 -15.81 20.57 -14.79
C PRO A 340 -16.01 19.26 -15.55
N SER A 341 -16.52 18.24 -14.87
CA SER A 341 -16.82 16.92 -15.42
C SER A 341 -18.08 16.88 -16.29
N GLY A 342 -18.77 18.01 -16.47
CA GLY A 342 -19.92 18.16 -17.36
C GLY A 342 -20.15 19.61 -17.76
N ASN A 343 -20.99 19.84 -18.78
CA ASN A 343 -21.37 21.19 -19.20
C ASN A 343 -22.01 21.93 -18.03
N GLN A 344 -21.35 22.98 -17.54
CA GLN A 344 -21.83 23.88 -16.49
C GLN A 344 -23.00 24.75 -16.99
N LEU A 345 -24.14 24.13 -17.27
CA LEU A 345 -25.40 24.84 -17.36
C LEU A 345 -26.35 24.20 -16.36
N SER A 346 -26.75 24.99 -15.35
CA SER A 346 -27.91 24.80 -14.46
C SER A 346 -27.67 24.44 -12.98
N SER A 347 -26.57 24.85 -12.33
CA SER A 347 -26.46 24.71 -10.87
C SER A 347 -26.95 25.93 -10.07
N ILE A 348 -27.05 27.12 -10.68
CA ILE A 348 -27.63 28.30 -10.01
C ILE A 348 -29.17 28.32 -10.14
N ALA A 349 -29.71 27.87 -11.27
CA ALA A 349 -31.17 27.78 -11.46
C ALA A 349 -31.83 26.73 -10.55
N ALA A 350 -31.10 25.66 -10.19
CA ALA A 350 -31.58 24.63 -9.27
C ALA A 350 -31.63 25.10 -7.80
N LEU A 351 -30.86 26.13 -7.43
CA LEU A 351 -30.89 26.72 -6.09
C LEU A 351 -32.10 27.66 -5.89
N TYR A 352 -32.68 28.16 -6.99
CA TYR A 352 -33.86 29.03 -6.99
C TYR A 352 -35.16 28.30 -7.33
N SER A 353 -35.12 27.06 -7.82
CA SER A 353 -36.30 26.21 -7.87
C SER A 353 -36.60 25.68 -6.46
N GLN A 354 -37.53 26.35 -5.77
CA GLN A 354 -38.14 25.92 -4.51
C GLN A 354 -38.52 24.42 -4.53
N PRO A 355 -38.61 23.76 -3.35
CA PRO A 355 -39.03 22.37 -3.30
C PRO A 355 -40.39 22.24 -3.95
N ALA A 356 -40.48 21.40 -5.00
CA ALA A 356 -41.78 20.91 -5.44
C ALA A 356 -42.39 20.18 -4.24
N GLU A 357 -43.37 20.82 -3.61
CA GLU A 357 -44.26 20.21 -2.64
C GLU A 357 -44.72 18.86 -3.20
N PHE A 358 -44.84 17.86 -2.32
CA PHE A 358 -45.51 16.60 -2.59
C PHE A 358 -46.97 16.88 -3.01
N GLY A 359 -47.17 17.18 -4.29
CA GLY A 359 -48.45 17.43 -4.93
C GLY A 359 -48.78 16.26 -5.86
N ILE A 360 -50.00 15.77 -5.75
CA ILE A 360 -50.59 14.75 -6.61
C ILE A 360 -50.31 15.11 -8.08
N SER A 361 -49.74 14.17 -8.86
CA SER A 361 -49.43 14.43 -10.25
C SER A 361 -50.68 14.83 -11.04
N THR A 362 -50.52 15.78 -11.96
CA THR A 362 -51.59 16.22 -12.87
C THR A 362 -52.21 15.06 -13.64
N ASP A 363 -51.44 14.01 -13.91
CA ASP A 363 -51.91 12.79 -14.56
C ASP A 363 -52.88 11.98 -13.69
N VAL A 364 -52.70 11.99 -12.37
CA VAL A 364 -53.63 11.37 -11.40
C VAL A 364 -54.92 12.20 -11.28
N LEU A 365 -54.83 13.53 -11.32
CA LEU A 365 -56.00 14.40 -11.37
C LEU A 365 -56.82 14.22 -12.65
N PHE A 366 -56.17 14.04 -13.80
CA PHE A 366 -56.84 13.77 -15.08
C PHE A 366 -57.50 12.39 -15.13
N THR A 367 -56.88 11.36 -14.55
CA THR A 367 -57.49 10.01 -14.46
C THR A 367 -58.69 9.97 -13.50
N ILE A 368 -58.67 10.74 -12.41
CA ILE A 368 -59.83 10.87 -11.51
C ILE A 368 -60.99 11.63 -12.19
N ALA A 369 -60.70 12.64 -13.00
CA ALA A 369 -61.74 13.38 -13.74
C ALA A 369 -62.41 12.54 -14.84
N GLN A 370 -61.72 11.53 -15.39
CA GLN A 370 -62.27 10.62 -16.40
C GLN A 370 -63.06 9.44 -15.82
N LEU A 371 -62.98 9.18 -14.51
CA LEU A 371 -63.70 8.10 -13.81
C LEU A 371 -65.14 8.47 -13.40
N LYS A 372 -65.65 9.64 -13.81
CA LYS A 372 -67.08 9.95 -13.71
C LYS A 372 -67.72 10.09 -15.09
N ARG A 373 -68.13 8.96 -15.66
CA ARG A 373 -69.41 8.80 -16.35
C ARG A 373 -69.88 7.36 -16.31
#